data_AF-Q7U5X3-F1
#
_entry.id   AF-Q7U5X3-F1
#
_cell.length_a   1.000
_cell.length_b   1.000
_cell.length_c   1.000
_cell.angle_alpha   90.00
_cell.angle_beta   90.00
_cell.angle_gamma   90.00
#
_symmetry.space_group_name_H-M   'P 1'
#
loop_
_entity.id
_entity.type
_entity.pdbx_description
1 polymer ?
#
loop_
_entity_poly.entity_id
_entity_poly.type
_entity_poly.pdbx_seq_one_letter_code
_entity_poly.pdbx_strand_id
1 'polypeptide(L)'
;MPEHEWLPTPAATTALGYSARTLKRYRDRNGGFLIAGQDWCFGPTDASSISWNITTCRQKFHERGKLMIGIDSVRRELAEVR
;
A
#
# COMPACT_ATOMS: atom_id res chain seq x y z
N MET A 1 -19.89 -0.37 -12.44
CA MET A 1 -18.84 0.18 -11.55
C MET A 1 -17.97 -0.99 -11.15
N PRO A 2 -16.64 -0.99 -11.35
CA PRO A 2 -15.84 -2.08 -10.81
C PRO A 2 -16.01 -2.04 -9.30
N GLU A 3 -16.51 -3.14 -8.77
CA GLU A 3 -16.79 -3.35 -7.37
C GLU A 3 -15.44 -3.25 -6.65
N HIS A 4 -15.21 -2.17 -5.89
CA HIS A 4 -13.98 -2.07 -5.11
C HIS A 4 -14.03 -3.18 -4.07
N GLU A 5 -13.25 -4.23 -4.29
CA GLU A 5 -13.19 -5.34 -3.37
C GLU A 5 -12.50 -4.86 -2.09
N TRP A 6 -13.31 -4.63 -1.05
CA TRP A 6 -12.82 -4.32 0.28
C TRP A 6 -12.65 -5.62 1.04
N LEU A 7 -11.41 -6.01 1.28
CA LEU A 7 -11.10 -7.29 1.91
C LEU A 7 -10.53 -7.13 3.31
N PRO A 8 -10.86 -8.03 4.26
CA PRO A 8 -10.21 -8.07 5.56
C PRO A 8 -8.73 -8.42 5.38
N THR A 9 -7.92 -8.06 6.38
CA THR A 9 -6.46 -8.20 6.32
C THR A 9 -5.98 -9.57 5.80
N PRO A 10 -6.46 -10.74 6.26
CA PRO A 10 -6.01 -12.02 5.73
C PRO A 10 -6.26 -12.20 4.22
N ALA A 11 -7.46 -11.89 3.75
CA ALA A 11 -7.81 -11.99 2.34
C ALA A 11 -7.05 -10.95 1.48
N ALA A 12 -6.86 -9.74 2.02
CA ALA A 12 -6.09 -8.70 1.35
C ALA A 12 -4.62 -9.08 1.19
N THR A 13 -4.01 -9.77 2.17
CA THR A 13 -2.63 -10.25 2.04
C THR A 13 -2.48 -11.25 0.90
N THR A 14 -3.46 -12.15 0.71
CA THR A 14 -3.49 -13.09 -0.41
C THR A 14 -3.71 -12.36 -1.75
N ALA A 15 -4.67 -11.44 -1.83
CA ALA A 15 -5.04 -10.75 -3.06
C ALA A 15 -3.98 -9.76 -3.57
N LEU A 16 -3.19 -9.17 -2.65
CA LEU A 16 -2.13 -8.20 -2.98
C LEU A 16 -0.73 -8.82 -3.01
N GLY A 17 -0.53 -10.01 -2.42
CA GLY A 17 0.78 -10.63 -2.26
C GLY A 17 1.70 -9.92 -1.25
N TYR A 18 1.13 -9.11 -0.36
CA TYR A 18 1.89 -8.38 0.68
C TYR A 18 1.59 -8.94 2.06
N SER A 19 2.59 -8.96 2.95
CA SER A 19 2.38 -9.38 4.34
C SER A 19 1.46 -8.40 5.08
N ALA A 20 0.75 -8.88 6.10
CA ALA A 20 -0.07 -8.03 6.96
C ALA A 20 0.76 -6.91 7.60
N ARG A 21 1.99 -7.22 8.02
CA ARG A 21 2.94 -6.23 8.55
C ARG A 21 3.23 -5.14 7.51
N THR A 22 3.45 -5.49 6.25
CA THR A 22 3.70 -4.54 5.16
C THR A 22 2.52 -3.61 4.96
N LEU A 23 1.31 -4.17 4.85
CA LEU A 23 0.09 -3.37 4.69
C LEU A 23 -0.09 -2.38 5.86
N LYS A 24 0.00 -2.89 7.10
CA LYS A 24 -0.14 -2.06 8.30
C LYS A 24 0.95 -1.00 8.42
N ARG A 25 2.18 -1.29 8.01
CA ARG A 25 3.32 -0.35 8.04
C ARG A 25 3.08 0.87 7.14
N TYR A 26 2.48 0.69 5.97
CA TYR A 26 2.31 1.75 4.98
C TYR A 26 0.99 2.53 5.07
N ARG A 27 0.22 2.35 6.16
CA ARG A 27 -0.88 3.27 6.48
C ARG A 27 -0.37 4.66 6.82
N ASP A 28 -1.11 5.67 6.41
CA ASP A 28 -0.96 7.08 6.74
C ASP A 28 -0.80 7.35 8.24
N ARG A 29 -1.55 6.65 9.11
CA ARG A 29 -1.37 6.70 10.58
C ARG A 29 0.08 6.42 11.02
N ASN A 30 0.81 5.63 10.23
CA ASN A 30 2.20 5.24 10.49
C ASN A 30 3.21 6.02 9.64
N GLY A 31 2.80 7.13 9.01
CA GLY A 31 3.62 7.91 8.07
C GLY A 31 3.76 7.26 6.68
N GLY A 32 2.89 6.29 6.37
CA GLY A 32 2.85 5.64 5.06
C GLY A 32 1.98 6.38 4.04
N PHE A 33 1.82 5.79 2.85
CA PHE A 33 1.12 6.40 1.71
C PHE A 33 -0.31 5.87 1.49
N LEU A 34 -0.74 4.86 2.25
CA LEU A 34 -2.10 4.32 2.20
C LEU A 34 -3.01 5.17 3.09
N ILE A 35 -4.00 5.83 2.49
CA ILE A 35 -4.87 6.83 3.12
C ILE A 35 -6.11 6.16 3.72
N ALA A 36 -6.44 6.51 4.97
CA ALA A 36 -7.64 6.03 5.64
C ALA A 36 -8.90 6.50 4.91
N GLY A 37 -9.90 5.61 4.75
CA GLY A 37 -11.13 5.90 4.01
C GLY A 37 -11.01 5.70 2.49
N GLN A 38 -9.79 5.65 1.94
CA GLN A 38 -9.54 5.41 0.52
C GLN A 38 -8.95 4.01 0.27
N ASP A 39 -7.84 3.71 0.93
CA ASP A 39 -7.09 2.47 0.73
C ASP A 39 -7.34 1.46 1.84
N TRP A 40 -7.67 1.94 3.04
CA TRP A 40 -7.91 1.10 4.19
C TRP A 40 -8.89 1.77 5.16
N CYS A 41 -9.63 0.97 5.92
CA CYS A 41 -10.60 1.46 6.91
C CYS A 41 -10.54 0.62 8.19
N PHE A 42 -10.78 1.26 9.34
CA PHE A 42 -11.07 0.55 10.57
C PHE A 42 -12.43 -0.13 10.48
N GLY A 43 -12.57 -1.25 11.18
CA GLY A 43 -13.88 -1.77 11.52
C GLY A 43 -14.49 -0.99 12.70
N PRO A 44 -15.74 -1.30 13.07
CA PRO A 44 -16.49 -0.57 14.10
C PRO A 44 -15.93 -0.72 15.53
N THR A 45 -15.05 -1.70 15.77
CA THR A 45 -14.44 -1.96 17.08
C THR A 45 -12.96 -2.30 16.95
N ASP A 46 -12.20 -2.24 18.05
CA ASP A 46 -10.79 -2.61 18.07
C ASP A 46 -10.52 -4.08 17.73
N ALA A 47 -11.51 -4.96 17.98
CA ALA A 47 -11.45 -6.37 17.61
C ALA A 47 -11.77 -6.61 16.12
N SER A 48 -12.36 -5.62 15.44
CA SER A 48 -12.74 -5.75 14.04
C SER A 48 -11.52 -5.75 13.14
N SER A 49 -11.55 -6.59 12.09
CA SER A 49 -10.50 -6.60 11.08
C SER A 49 -10.46 -5.28 10.31
N ILE A 50 -9.25 -4.82 10.00
CA ILE A 50 -9.04 -3.72 9.05
C ILE A 50 -9.41 -4.21 7.65
N SER A 51 -10.19 -3.40 6.95
CA SER A 51 -10.56 -3.60 5.55
C SER A 51 -9.63 -2.83 4.62
N TRP A 52 -9.31 -3.41 3.48
CA TRP A 52 -8.37 -2.87 2.49
C TRP A 52 -9.03 -2.82 1.12
N ASN A 53 -8.96 -1.66 0.46
CA ASN A 53 -9.37 -1.51 -0.92
C ASN A 53 -8.29 -2.09 -1.82
N ILE A 54 -8.54 -3.25 -2.41
CA ILE A 54 -7.53 -3.97 -3.20
C ILE A 54 -7.10 -3.17 -4.43
N THR A 55 -8.04 -2.47 -5.07
CA THR A 55 -7.75 -1.68 -6.28
C THR A 55 -6.78 -0.54 -5.97
N THR A 56 -7.12 0.30 -5.00
CA THR A 56 -6.32 1.51 -4.72
C THR A 56 -5.02 1.18 -4.00
N CYS A 57 -5.02 0.16 -3.11
CA CYS A 57 -3.78 -0.36 -2.54
C CYS A 57 -2.81 -0.80 -3.66
N ARG A 58 -3.29 -1.62 -4.61
CA ARG A 58 -2.46 -2.10 -5.73
C ARG A 58 -1.88 -0.94 -6.54
N GLN A 59 -2.69 0.08 -6.84
CA GLN A 59 -2.24 1.28 -7.55
C GLN A 59 -1.12 2.01 -6.80
N LYS A 60 -1.33 2.33 -5.52
CA LYS A 60 -0.34 3.09 -4.73
C LYS A 60 0.95 2.31 -4.48
N PHE A 61 0.86 1.00 -4.24
CA PHE A 61 2.05 0.17 -4.16
C PHE A 61 2.84 0.15 -5.47
N HIS A 62 2.15 0.10 -6.61
CA HIS A 62 2.79 0.17 -7.92
C HIS A 62 3.48 1.52 -8.17
N GLU A 63 2.81 2.63 -7.86
CA GLU A 63 3.39 3.98 -7.94
C GLU A 63 4.63 4.13 -7.05
N ARG A 64 4.55 3.63 -5.81
CA ARG A 64 5.68 3.58 -4.88
C ARG A 64 6.87 2.80 -5.44
N GLY A 65 6.60 1.71 -6.18
CA GLY A 65 7.61 0.91 -6.87
C GLY A 65 8.28 1.69 -8.01
N LYS A 66 7.49 2.33 -8.88
CA LYS A 66 8.03 3.19 -9.97
C LYS A 66 8.94 4.28 -9.42
N LEU A 67 8.52 4.92 -8.32
CA LEU A 67 9.30 5.99 -7.71
C LEU A 67 10.68 5.49 -7.23
N MET A 68 10.79 4.28 -6.68
CA MET A 68 12.10 3.74 -6.27
C MET A 68 12.99 3.44 -7.45
N ILE A 69 12.43 2.83 -8.49
CA ILE A 69 13.19 2.55 -9.71
C ILE A 69 13.74 3.86 -10.29
N GLY A 70 12.92 4.91 -10.34
CA GLY A 70 13.34 6.25 -10.78
C GLY A 70 14.45 6.84 -9.91
N ILE A 71 14.30 6.79 -8.57
CA ILE A 71 15.33 7.25 -7.63
C ILE A 71 16.64 6.49 -7.83
N ASP A 72 16.59 5.18 -8.05
CA ASP A 72 17.78 4.36 -8.23
C ASP A 72 18.47 4.63 -9.58
N SER A 73 17.73 5.02 -10.63
CA SER A 73 18.31 5.50 -11.90
C SER A 73 19.09 6.78 -11.67
N VAL A 74 18.45 7.77 -11.04
CA VAL A 74 19.05 9.08 -10.77
C VAL A 74 20.30 8.93 -9.91
N ARG A 75 20.28 8.06 -8.89
CA ARG A 75 21.45 7.76 -8.06
C ARG A 75 22.62 7.17 -8.84
N ARG A 76 22.37 6.33 -9.84
CA ARG A 76 23.42 5.76 -10.70
C ARG A 76 24.03 6.84 -11.59
N GLU A 77 23.20 7.65 -12.23
CA GLU A 77 23.65 8.78 -13.06
C GLU A 77 24.54 9.75 -12.25
N LEU A 78 24.13 10.10 -11.03
CA LEU A 78 24.93 10.93 -10.11
C LEU A 78 26.27 10.29 -9.69
N ALA A 79 26.34 8.96 -9.63
CA ALA A 79 27.56 8.24 -9.31
C ALA A 79 28.53 8.14 -10.49
N GLU A 80 28.02 8.15 -11.72
CA GLU A 80 28.82 8.10 -12.97
C GLU A 80 29.41 9.45 -13.37
N VAL A 81 28.78 10.57 -12.94
CA VAL A 81 29.28 11.94 -13.19
C VAL A 81 30.38 12.35 -12.19
N ARG A 82 30.68 11.53 -11.18
CA ARG A 82 31.62 11.81 -10.09
C ARG A 82 32.96 11.13 -10.27
#